data_AF-A0A3N6PR20-F1
#
_entry.id   AF-A0A3N6PR20-F1
#
_cell.length_a   1.000
_cell.length_b   1.000
_cell.length_c   1.000
_cell.angle_alpha   90.00
_cell.angle_beta   90.00
_cell.angle_gamma   90.00
#
_symmetry.space_group_name_H-M   'P 1'
#
loop_
_entity.id
_entity.type
_entity.pdbx_description
1 polymer ?
#
loop_
_entity_poly.entity_id
_entity_poly.type
_entity_poly.pdbx_seq_one_letter_code
_entity_poly.pdbx_strand_id
1 'polypeptide(L)'
;MAITLTHETSPAIARSIIETRVFIGGPILGDAGMNACIEGVAYNADQAERRGALIEFEWSGPIQSAPADGRHEPGVLYDERPHRAFIFVCTREHLRVTGVRFRNGISWRHAVRVPPRPAGSGLWSAAAWLAWARASAPRWLDRQAEDLERAIQERLASEPTVSVEPPASCPYLFILRNRGLI
;
A
#
# COMPACT_ATOMS: atom_id res chain seq x y z
N MET A 1 -19.58 -4.05 -12.89
CA MET A 1 -19.71 -4.65 -11.55
C MET A 1 -18.38 -4.46 -10.87
N ALA A 2 -18.37 -3.88 -9.67
CA ALA A 2 -17.13 -3.71 -8.94
C ALA A 2 -16.75 -5.02 -8.25
N ILE A 3 -15.45 -5.31 -8.16
CA ILE A 3 -14.94 -6.52 -7.49
C ILE A 3 -14.05 -6.15 -6.31
N THR A 4 -14.07 -6.98 -5.28
CA THR A 4 -13.19 -6.83 -4.13
C THR A 4 -11.82 -7.41 -4.43
N LEU A 5 -10.79 -6.64 -4.13
CA LEU A 5 -9.39 -7.05 -4.14
C LEU A 5 -8.82 -6.99 -2.72
N THR A 6 -7.92 -7.90 -2.40
CA THR A 6 -7.12 -7.85 -1.17
C THR A 6 -5.64 -7.80 -1.51
N HIS A 7 -4.91 -6.86 -0.92
CA HIS A 7 -3.45 -6.77 -1.00
C HIS A 7 -2.86 -6.92 0.40
N GLU A 8 -1.89 -7.82 0.57
CA GLU A 8 -1.20 -7.98 1.85
C GLU A 8 0.17 -7.29 1.84
N THR A 9 0.39 -6.40 2.81
CA THR A 9 1.62 -5.64 3.01
C THR A 9 1.88 -5.39 4.49
N SER A 10 2.87 -4.55 4.82
CA SER A 10 3.18 -4.14 6.18
C SER A 10 2.22 -3.05 6.68
N PRO A 11 1.98 -2.94 8.00
CA PRO A 11 1.17 -1.87 8.57
C PRO A 11 1.65 -0.46 8.18
N ALA A 12 2.97 -0.26 8.05
CA ALA A 12 3.53 1.04 7.64
C ALA A 12 3.21 1.39 6.18
N ILE A 13 3.27 0.41 5.27
CA ILE A 13 2.91 0.60 3.85
C ILE A 13 1.39 0.79 3.73
N ALA A 14 0.59 -0.01 4.45
CA ALA A 14 -0.87 0.15 4.47
C ALA A 14 -1.30 1.55 4.94
N ARG A 15 -0.68 2.04 6.02
CA ARG A 15 -0.84 3.44 6.47
C ARG A 15 -0.52 4.43 5.35
N SER A 16 0.65 4.28 4.72
CA SER A 16 1.11 5.18 3.67
C SER A 16 0.14 5.22 2.49
N ILE A 17 -0.36 4.08 2.04
CA ILE A 17 -1.32 4.00 0.93
C ILE A 17 -2.60 4.75 1.28
N ILE A 18 -3.14 4.55 2.48
CA ILE A 18 -4.39 5.21 2.91
C ILE A 18 -4.19 6.72 3.10
N GLU A 19 -3.07 7.14 3.70
CA GLU A 19 -2.79 8.55 3.96
C GLU A 19 -2.47 9.34 2.68
N THR A 20 -1.71 8.75 1.76
CA THR A 20 -1.22 9.43 0.54
C THR A 20 -2.11 9.19 -0.68
N ARG A 21 -2.92 8.12 -0.64
CA ARG A 21 -3.70 7.61 -1.78
C ARG A 21 -2.82 7.12 -2.94
N VAL A 22 -1.60 6.69 -2.64
CA VAL A 22 -0.64 6.21 -3.63
C VAL A 22 -0.09 4.84 -3.21
N PHE A 23 -0.16 3.87 -4.11
CA PHE A 23 0.61 2.64 -4.07
C PHE A 23 1.86 2.80 -4.95
N ILE A 24 3.03 2.49 -4.42
CA ILE A 24 4.28 2.52 -5.18
C ILE A 24 4.61 1.12 -5.70
N GLY A 25 4.68 0.96 -7.01
CA GLY A 25 5.01 -0.30 -7.68
C GLY A 25 6.43 -0.80 -7.43
N GLY A 26 6.68 -2.05 -7.79
CA GLY A 26 7.98 -2.69 -7.64
C GLY A 26 9.09 -2.04 -8.50
N PRO A 27 10.37 -2.28 -8.15
CA PRO A 27 11.51 -1.65 -8.82
C PRO A 27 11.85 -2.24 -10.19
N ILE A 28 11.16 -3.30 -10.64
CA ILE A 28 11.42 -3.99 -11.91
C ILE A 28 10.15 -3.98 -12.76
N LEU A 29 10.27 -3.82 -14.08
CA LEU A 29 9.12 -3.66 -14.99
C LEU A 29 8.10 -4.82 -14.92
N GLY A 30 8.58 -6.07 -14.81
CA GLY A 30 7.70 -7.26 -14.69
C GLY A 30 6.94 -7.36 -13.35
N ASP A 31 7.30 -6.50 -12.40
CA ASP A 31 6.63 -6.34 -11.10
C ASP A 31 6.25 -4.87 -10.85
N ALA A 32 6.13 -4.10 -11.93
CA ALA A 32 5.79 -2.68 -11.88
C ALA A 32 4.28 -2.51 -11.70
N GLY A 33 3.79 -2.88 -10.53
CA GLY A 33 2.38 -2.78 -10.22
C GLY A 33 2.04 -3.28 -8.83
N MET A 34 0.75 -3.33 -8.55
CA MET A 34 0.20 -3.86 -7.32
C MET A 34 -0.26 -5.30 -7.53
N ASN A 35 0.26 -6.19 -6.70
CA ASN A 35 -0.20 -7.58 -6.60
C ASN A 35 -1.42 -7.65 -5.69
N ALA A 36 -2.50 -8.26 -6.13
CA ALA A 36 -3.72 -8.40 -5.34
C ALA A 36 -4.34 -9.79 -5.51
N CYS A 37 -5.28 -10.11 -4.63
CA CYS A 37 -6.13 -11.28 -4.70
C CYS A 37 -7.57 -10.82 -4.95
N ILE A 38 -8.21 -11.30 -6.01
CA ILE A 38 -9.66 -11.20 -6.18
C ILE A 38 -10.36 -12.03 -5.09
N GLU A 39 -11.35 -11.45 -4.41
CA GLU A 39 -12.14 -12.15 -3.40
C GLU A 39 -12.82 -13.40 -3.98
N GLY A 40 -12.82 -14.49 -3.20
CA GLY A 40 -13.38 -15.78 -3.60
C GLY A 40 -12.51 -16.58 -4.58
N VAL A 41 -11.36 -16.05 -5.00
CA VAL A 41 -10.43 -16.72 -5.92
C VAL A 41 -9.19 -17.22 -5.18
N ALA A 42 -8.83 -18.49 -5.43
CA ALA A 42 -7.61 -19.07 -4.90
C ALA A 42 -6.38 -18.61 -5.70
N TYR A 43 -5.43 -17.96 -5.02
CA TYR A 43 -4.14 -17.56 -5.58
C TYR A 43 -2.99 -18.22 -4.83
N ASN A 44 -1.81 -18.24 -5.46
CA ASN A 44 -0.59 -18.68 -4.80
C ASN A 44 -0.23 -17.73 -3.66
N ALA A 45 -0.36 -18.22 -2.42
CA ALA A 45 -0.09 -17.44 -1.22
C ALA A 45 1.36 -16.93 -1.13
N ASP A 46 2.32 -17.52 -1.85
CA ASP A 46 3.74 -17.12 -1.82
C ASP A 46 3.99 -15.77 -2.50
N GLN A 47 3.04 -15.25 -3.28
CA GLN A 47 3.15 -13.97 -3.97
C GLN A 47 2.78 -12.76 -3.11
N ALA A 48 2.19 -12.99 -1.92
CA ALA A 48 1.87 -11.91 -1.00
C ALA A 48 3.13 -11.48 -0.22
N GLU A 49 3.27 -10.20 0.12
CA GLU A 49 4.41 -9.76 0.96
C GLU A 49 4.43 -10.46 2.33
N ARG A 50 3.28 -11.02 2.76
CA ARG A 50 3.07 -11.78 4.01
C ARG A 50 3.46 -11.00 5.27
N ARG A 51 3.20 -9.69 5.27
CA ARG A 51 3.54 -8.79 6.39
C ARG A 51 2.34 -8.44 7.29
N GLY A 52 1.20 -9.07 7.06
CA GLY A 52 0.10 -9.14 8.02
C GLY A 52 -0.90 -7.99 8.03
N ALA A 53 -0.73 -6.94 7.23
CA ALA A 53 -1.79 -5.95 6.96
C ALA A 53 -2.46 -6.27 5.62
N LEU A 54 -3.76 -6.54 5.64
CA LEU A 54 -4.58 -6.82 4.47
C LEU A 54 -5.39 -5.57 4.14
N ILE A 55 -5.06 -4.91 3.03
CA ILE A 55 -5.82 -3.77 2.52
C ILE A 55 -6.88 -4.30 1.58
N GLU A 56 -8.10 -3.84 1.76
CA GLU A 56 -9.23 -4.16 0.91
C GLU A 56 -9.45 -3.02 -0.06
N PHE A 57 -9.58 -3.39 -1.33
CA PHE A 57 -9.89 -2.46 -2.39
C PHE A 57 -11.13 -2.89 -3.14
N GLU A 58 -11.79 -1.91 -3.73
CA GLU A 58 -12.76 -2.11 -4.79
C GLU A 58 -12.11 -1.75 -6.12
N TRP A 59 -12.30 -2.62 -7.13
CA TRP A 59 -11.91 -2.37 -8.51
C TRP A 59 -13.15 -2.21 -9.40
N SER A 60 -13.26 -1.07 -10.07
CA SER A 60 -14.39 -0.75 -10.96
C SER A 60 -14.05 -0.81 -12.45
N GLY A 61 -12.79 -1.10 -12.81
CA GLY A 61 -12.27 -1.00 -14.17
C GLY A 61 -12.40 -2.30 -14.97
N PRO A 62 -11.87 -2.33 -16.20
CA PRO A 62 -11.81 -3.54 -17.00
C PRO A 62 -10.92 -4.62 -16.35
N ILE A 63 -11.28 -5.88 -16.61
CA ILE A 63 -10.55 -7.07 -16.17
C ILE A 63 -10.18 -7.87 -17.40
N GLN A 64 -8.92 -8.28 -17.52
CA GLN A 64 -8.42 -9.07 -18.64
C GLN A 64 -7.54 -10.22 -18.15
N SER A 65 -7.42 -11.28 -18.94
CA SER A 65 -6.37 -12.28 -18.74
C SER A 65 -5.00 -11.67 -19.02
N ALA A 66 -3.97 -12.18 -18.35
CA ALA A 66 -2.59 -11.76 -18.59
C ALA A 66 -2.22 -11.89 -20.09
N PRO A 67 -1.63 -10.84 -20.70
CA PRO A 67 -1.25 -10.88 -22.10
C PRO A 67 -0.04 -11.82 -22.30
N ALA A 68 -0.04 -12.60 -23.38
CA ALA A 68 0.99 -13.59 -23.65
C ALA A 68 2.39 -12.97 -23.87
N ASP A 69 2.45 -11.69 -24.25
CA ASP A 69 3.69 -10.94 -24.46
C ASP A 69 4.16 -10.18 -23.21
N GLY A 70 3.44 -10.31 -22.08
CA GLY A 70 3.76 -9.67 -20.80
C GLY A 70 3.62 -8.15 -20.79
N ARG A 71 2.90 -7.55 -21.76
CA ARG A 71 2.69 -6.10 -21.82
C ARG A 71 1.43 -5.67 -21.09
N HIS A 72 1.58 -5.24 -19.85
CA HIS A 72 0.46 -4.68 -19.09
C HIS A 72 0.22 -3.20 -19.45
N GLU A 73 -1.04 -2.85 -19.61
CA GLU A 73 -1.56 -1.49 -19.77
C GLU A 73 -2.11 -0.92 -18.45
N PRO A 74 -1.94 0.39 -18.17
CA PRO A 74 -2.57 1.03 -17.02
C PRO A 74 -4.09 0.99 -17.10
N GLY A 75 -4.77 1.06 -15.94
CA GLY A 75 -6.23 1.09 -15.88
C GLY A 75 -6.91 -0.26 -16.16
N VAL A 76 -6.13 -1.34 -16.27
CA VAL A 76 -6.62 -2.72 -16.44
C VAL A 76 -6.17 -3.56 -15.26
N LEU A 77 -7.09 -4.34 -14.69
CA LEU A 77 -6.75 -5.43 -13.78
C LEU A 77 -6.48 -6.69 -14.60
N TYR A 78 -5.27 -7.22 -14.47
CA TYR A 78 -4.91 -8.48 -15.09
C TYR A 78 -5.12 -9.63 -14.12
N ASP A 79 -5.98 -10.55 -14.50
CA ASP A 79 -6.21 -11.80 -13.80
C ASP A 79 -5.18 -12.85 -14.27
N GLU A 80 -4.06 -12.94 -13.54
CA GLU A 80 -2.93 -13.82 -13.83
C GLU A 80 -3.02 -15.13 -13.04
N ARG A 81 -4.23 -15.70 -12.92
CA ARG A 81 -4.45 -16.97 -12.19
C ARG A 81 -3.51 -18.09 -12.66
N PRO A 82 -3.00 -18.93 -11.75
CA PRO A 82 -3.23 -18.91 -10.30
C PRO A 82 -2.26 -18.01 -9.52
N HIS A 83 -1.43 -17.21 -10.19
CA HIS A 83 -0.37 -16.43 -9.54
C HIS A 83 -0.95 -15.29 -8.70
N ARG A 84 -1.62 -14.33 -9.35
CA ARG A 84 -2.09 -13.09 -8.74
C ARG A 84 -3.14 -12.41 -9.61
N ALA A 85 -3.80 -11.39 -9.08
CA ALA A 85 -4.31 -10.30 -9.87
C ALA A 85 -3.29 -9.15 -9.85
N PHE A 86 -3.15 -8.42 -10.95
CA PHE A 86 -2.08 -7.44 -11.11
C PHE A 86 -2.62 -6.13 -11.71
N ILE A 87 -2.32 -5.02 -11.06
CA ILE A 87 -2.65 -3.67 -11.54
C ILE A 87 -1.35 -2.95 -11.86
N PHE A 88 -1.14 -2.60 -13.12
CA PHE A 88 0.10 -1.97 -13.56
C PHE A 88 0.23 -0.54 -13.03
N VAL A 89 1.47 -0.07 -12.88
CA VAL A 89 1.78 1.34 -12.60
C VAL A 89 1.17 2.27 -13.65
N CYS A 90 1.06 3.56 -13.31
CA CYS A 90 0.36 4.60 -14.06
C CYS A 90 -1.17 4.46 -14.04
N THR A 91 -1.72 3.52 -13.28
CA THR A 91 -3.17 3.44 -13.03
C THR A 91 -3.57 4.55 -12.06
N ARG A 92 -4.51 5.42 -12.46
CA ARG A 92 -4.93 6.60 -11.66
C ARG A 92 -6.38 6.55 -11.19
N GLU A 93 -7.14 5.57 -11.69
CA GLU A 93 -8.56 5.43 -11.44
C GLU A 93 -8.92 3.96 -11.21
N HIS A 94 -10.20 3.70 -10.95
CA HIS A 94 -10.80 2.39 -10.74
C HIS A 94 -10.46 1.66 -9.44
N LEU A 95 -9.36 2.01 -8.77
CA LEU A 95 -8.96 1.40 -7.51
C LEU A 95 -9.37 2.29 -6.32
N ARG A 96 -10.23 1.80 -5.43
CA ARG A 96 -10.62 2.50 -4.19
C ARG A 96 -10.28 1.67 -2.98
N VAL A 97 -9.77 2.29 -1.91
CA VAL A 97 -9.56 1.58 -0.64
C VAL A 97 -10.86 1.59 0.14
N THR A 98 -11.33 0.41 0.53
CA THR A 98 -12.58 0.22 1.28
C THR A 98 -12.33 -0.21 2.72
N GLY A 99 -11.17 -0.82 3.00
CA GLY A 99 -10.92 -1.39 4.31
C GLY A 99 -9.48 -1.79 4.56
N VAL A 100 -9.23 -2.14 5.82
CA VAL A 100 -7.95 -2.70 6.28
C VAL A 100 -8.21 -3.65 7.43
N ARG A 101 -7.61 -4.83 7.35
CA ARG A 101 -7.64 -5.87 8.38
C ARG A 101 -6.23 -6.30 8.70
N PHE A 102 -6.05 -6.90 9.87
CA PHE A 102 -4.76 -7.40 10.29
C PHE A 102 -4.82 -8.90 10.58
N ARG A 103 -3.73 -9.60 10.28
CA ARG A 103 -3.50 -10.95 10.82
C ARG A 103 -3.34 -10.88 12.34
N ASN A 104 -3.61 -11.99 13.00
CA ASN A 104 -3.46 -12.12 14.46
C ASN A 104 -2.09 -11.62 14.94
N GLY A 105 -2.09 -10.81 15.99
CA GLY A 105 -0.88 -10.21 16.57
C GLY A 105 -0.35 -8.96 15.85
N ILE A 106 -0.93 -8.59 14.70
CA ILE A 106 -0.59 -7.36 13.98
C ILE A 106 -1.69 -6.32 14.19
N SER A 107 -1.31 -5.05 14.20
CA SER A 107 -2.21 -3.91 14.39
C SER A 107 -1.55 -2.60 13.99
N TRP A 108 -2.30 -1.49 14.05
CA TRP A 108 -1.78 -0.14 13.86
C TRP A 108 -0.62 0.24 14.77
N ARG A 109 -0.48 -0.43 15.91
CA ARG A 109 0.68 -0.28 16.81
C ARG A 109 2.02 -0.46 16.06
N HIS A 110 2.04 -1.32 15.04
CA HIS A 110 3.21 -1.62 14.23
C HIS A 110 3.49 -0.58 13.13
N ALA A 111 2.58 0.38 12.93
CA ALA A 111 2.72 1.51 12.01
C ALA A 111 2.99 2.84 12.72
N VAL A 112 2.98 2.86 14.06
CA VAL A 112 3.32 4.05 14.85
C VAL A 112 4.83 4.27 14.81
N ARG A 113 5.24 5.44 14.30
CA ARG A 113 6.65 5.85 14.33
C ARG A 113 7.02 6.28 15.74
N VAL A 114 7.74 5.42 16.46
CA VAL A 114 8.32 5.76 17.76
C VAL A 114 9.50 6.72 17.55
N PRO A 115 9.50 7.93 18.14
CA PRO A 115 10.64 8.81 18.09
C PRO A 115 11.88 8.11 18.66
N PRO A 116 13.00 8.02 17.91
CA PRO A 116 14.22 7.45 18.43
C PRO A 116 14.83 8.41 19.46
N ARG A 117 15.72 7.88 20.30
CA ARG A 117 16.55 8.74 21.18
C ARG A 117 17.34 9.72 20.30
N PRO A 118 17.38 11.02 20.64
CA PRO A 118 18.12 11.99 19.84
C PRO A 118 19.59 11.60 19.70
N ALA A 119 20.11 11.70 18.48
CA ALA A 119 21.50 11.43 18.12
C ALA A 119 21.93 12.37 16.98
N GLY A 120 23.24 12.55 16.81
CA GLY A 120 23.80 13.46 15.79
C GLY A 120 23.26 14.88 15.95
N SER A 121 22.78 15.49 14.87
CA SER A 121 22.15 16.82 14.88
C SER A 121 20.91 16.90 15.78
N GLY A 122 20.24 15.78 16.04
CA GLY A 122 19.07 15.72 16.92
C GLY A 122 19.39 16.04 18.39
N LEU A 123 20.65 15.91 18.83
CA LEU A 123 21.06 16.23 20.20
C LEU A 123 20.79 17.69 20.57
N TRP A 124 20.79 18.58 19.58
CA TRP A 124 20.58 20.02 19.74
C TRP A 124 19.11 20.44 19.58
N SER A 125 18.19 19.49 19.35
CA SER A 125 16.77 19.77 19.16
C SER A 125 15.98 19.48 20.44
N ALA A 126 15.55 20.54 21.12
CA ALA A 126 14.65 20.41 22.28
C ALA A 126 13.33 19.67 21.92
N ALA A 127 12.83 19.88 20.69
CA ALA A 127 11.65 19.18 20.19
C ALA A 127 11.89 17.66 20.05
N ALA A 128 13.06 17.24 19.57
CA ALA A 128 13.41 15.82 19.45
C ALA A 128 13.51 15.15 20.82
N TRP A 129 14.15 15.83 21.79
CA TRP A 129 14.21 15.36 23.18
C TRP A 129 12.83 15.23 23.81
N LEU A 130 11.97 16.23 23.64
CA LEU A 130 10.61 16.19 24.17
C LEU A 130 9.78 15.07 23.54
N ALA A 131 9.89 14.85 22.23
CA ALA A 131 9.18 13.78 21.53
C ALA A 131 9.61 12.40 22.03
N TRP A 132 10.93 12.16 22.16
CA TRP A 132 11.46 10.90 22.71
C TRP A 132 11.07 10.67 24.17
N ALA A 133 11.15 11.71 25.01
CA ALA A 133 10.76 11.62 26.41
C ALA A 133 9.27 11.26 26.56
N ARG A 134 8.39 11.87 25.77
CA ARG A 134 6.95 11.55 25.74
C ARG A 134 6.69 10.12 25.28
N ALA A 135 7.45 9.63 24.30
CA ALA A 135 7.29 8.27 23.79
C ALA A 135 7.63 7.19 24.82
N SER A 136 8.39 7.53 25.86
CA SER A 136 8.71 6.64 26.98
C SER A 136 7.56 6.48 27.98
N ALA A 137 6.48 7.27 27.87
CA ALA A 137 5.37 7.20 28.82
C ALA A 137 4.58 5.89 28.68
N PRO A 138 4.07 5.31 29.78
CA PRO A 138 3.19 4.15 29.73
C PRO A 138 1.97 4.43 28.83
N ARG A 139 1.57 3.42 28.05
CA ARG A 139 0.43 3.49 27.11
C ARG A 139 0.53 4.59 26.04
N TRP A 140 1.70 5.23 25.87
CA TRP A 140 1.87 6.22 24.79
C TRP A 140 1.60 5.56 23.44
N LEU A 141 2.21 4.39 23.21
CA LEU A 141 2.09 3.67 21.95
C LEU A 141 0.66 3.18 21.68
N ASP A 142 -0.09 2.78 22.72
CA ASP A 142 -1.50 2.39 22.57
C ASP A 142 -2.37 3.58 22.16
N ARG A 143 -2.22 4.73 22.84
CA ARG A 143 -2.92 5.97 22.48
C ARG A 143 -2.61 6.43 21.06
N GLN A 144 -1.35 6.36 20.64
CA GLN A 144 -0.97 6.70 19.27
C GLN A 144 -1.54 5.73 18.24
N ALA A 145 -1.67 4.44 18.59
CA ALA A 145 -2.29 3.46 17.71
C ALA A 145 -3.80 3.72 17.58
N GLU A 146 -4.50 4.06 18.67
CA GLU A 146 -5.92 4.44 18.68
C GLU A 146 -6.17 5.74 17.89
N ASP A 147 -5.32 6.75 18.06
CA ASP A 147 -5.37 8.00 17.29
C ASP A 147 -5.18 7.73 15.79
N LEU A 148 -4.20 6.88 15.45
CA LEU A 148 -3.97 6.47 14.07
C LEU A 148 -5.16 5.71 13.50
N GLU A 149 -5.72 4.76 14.25
CA GLU A 149 -6.85 3.96 13.82
C GLU A 149 -8.07 4.83 13.51
N ARG A 150 -8.43 5.76 14.40
CA ARG A 150 -9.50 6.73 14.18
C ARG A 150 -9.24 7.57 12.92
N ALA A 151 -8.03 8.10 12.77
CA ALA A 151 -7.67 8.90 11.61
C ALA A 151 -7.71 8.11 10.29
N ILE A 152 -7.42 6.81 10.33
CA ILE A 152 -7.53 5.91 9.19
C ILE A 152 -9.01 5.61 8.88
N GLN A 153 -9.83 5.31 9.89
CA GLN A 153 -11.26 5.07 9.72
C GLN A 153 -11.97 6.28 9.09
N GLU A 154 -11.65 7.50 9.53
CA GLU A 154 -12.17 8.74 8.94
C GLU A 154 -11.80 8.89 7.46
N ARG A 155 -10.58 8.50 7.07
CA ARG A 155 -10.16 8.51 5.66
C ARG A 155 -10.89 7.45 4.84
N LEU A 156 -11.00 6.23 5.37
CA LEU A 156 -11.67 5.11 4.70
C LEU A 156 -13.16 5.37 4.49
N ALA A 157 -13.82 6.13 5.37
CA ALA A 157 -15.21 6.55 5.19
C ALA A 157 -15.46 7.34 3.90
N SER A 158 -14.42 7.92 3.29
CA SER A 158 -14.51 8.60 1.98
C SER A 158 -14.19 7.70 0.78
N GLU A 159 -13.89 6.42 1.00
CA GLU A 159 -13.50 5.43 -0.02
C GLU A 159 -12.51 5.99 -1.05
N PRO A 160 -11.31 6.42 -0.60
CA PRO A 160 -10.42 7.19 -1.45
C PRO A 160 -9.92 6.36 -2.64
N THR A 161 -10.00 6.95 -3.82
CA THR A 161 -9.32 6.44 -5.02
C THR A 161 -7.81 6.43 -4.79
N VAL A 162 -7.14 5.34 -5.17
CA VAL A 162 -5.69 5.15 -5.08
C VAL A 162 -5.08 5.07 -6.47
N SER A 163 -3.96 5.77 -6.66
CA SER A 163 -3.10 5.61 -7.83
C SER A 163 -2.05 4.53 -7.59
N VAL A 164 -1.65 3.84 -8.66
CA VAL A 164 -0.48 2.95 -8.70
C VAL A 164 0.61 3.68 -9.46
N GLU A 165 1.69 4.04 -8.78
CA GLU A 165 2.75 4.90 -9.33
C GLU A 165 4.10 4.19 -9.39
N PRO A 166 4.94 4.50 -10.39
CA PRO A 166 6.31 3.99 -10.43
C PRO A 166 7.15 4.60 -9.30
N PRO A 167 8.14 3.88 -8.76
CA PRO A 167 9.05 4.45 -7.77
C PRO A 167 9.88 5.60 -8.37
N ALA A 168 10.27 6.57 -7.55
CA ALA A 168 11.05 7.72 -8.03
C ALA A 168 12.38 7.34 -8.69
N SER A 169 13.03 6.27 -8.23
CA SER A 169 14.28 5.71 -8.78
C SER A 169 14.03 4.61 -9.83
N CYS A 170 12.87 4.60 -10.47
CA CYS A 170 12.44 3.51 -11.34
C CYS A 170 13.37 3.31 -12.57
N PRO A 171 13.97 2.12 -12.74
CA PRO A 171 14.88 1.84 -13.85
C PRO A 171 14.15 1.72 -15.20
N TYR A 172 12.82 1.59 -15.20
CA TYR A 172 11.99 1.45 -16.39
C TYR A 172 11.22 2.74 -16.75
N LEU A 173 11.56 3.89 -16.17
CA LEU A 173 10.93 5.19 -16.51
C LEU A 173 11.05 5.52 -18.00
N PHE A 174 12.18 5.19 -18.61
CA PHE A 174 12.38 5.37 -20.06
C PHE A 174 11.34 4.61 -20.89
N ILE A 175 11.00 3.39 -20.47
CA ILE A 175 10.00 2.56 -21.15
C ILE A 175 8.60 3.16 -20.97
N LEU A 176 8.26 3.64 -19.77
CA LEU A 176 6.98 4.32 -19.52
C LEU A 176 6.84 5.60 -20.35
N ARG A 177 7.90 6.41 -20.44
CA ARG A 177 7.94 7.63 -21.29
C ARG A 177 7.80 7.32 -22.76
N ASN A 178 8.50 6.31 -23.27
CA ASN A 178 8.39 5.91 -24.68
C ASN A 178 6.99 5.41 -25.03
N ARG A 179 6.27 4.85 -24.05
CA ARG A 179 4.86 4.47 -24.19
C ARG A 179 3.88 5.63 -23.99
N GLY A 180 4.36 6.83 -23.61
CA GLY A 180 3.53 8.00 -23.35
C GLY A 180 2.69 7.90 -22.08
N LEU A 181 3.09 7.09 -21.11
CA LEU A 181 2.33 6.85 -19.87
C LEU A 181 2.67 7.84 -18.73
N ILE A 182 3.84 8.50 -18.82
CA ILE A 182 4.33 9.54 -17.89
C ILE A 182 5.06 10.65 -18.63
#